data_AF-A0A3S0CN97-F1
#
_entry.id   AF-A0A3S0CN97-F1
#
_cell.length_a   1.000
_cell.length_b   1.000
_cell.length_c   1.000
_cell.angle_alpha   90.00
_cell.angle_beta   90.00
_cell.angle_gamma   90.00
#
_symmetry.space_group_name_H-M   'P 1'
#
loop_
_entity.id
_entity.type
_entity.pdbx_description
1 polymer ?
#
loop_
_entity_poly.entity_id
_entity_poly.type
_entity_poly.pdbx_seq_one_letter_code
_entity_poly.pdbx_strand_id
1 'polypeptide(L)'
;MASVTKIPETGKWKALIRKVGWPTASKTFRTKRDAEDWARRIEDEMVRGVYIQRTPSERMIIREALARYEKEIVPTKRESTQRREGCRIREINAYFGDYSLAAVTPDLVARFRDMRLGAGKSNNTVRLELALLGHLFTVAIKEWHIGLTYNPVANIRKPSPGEGRDRRLTPAEQESLLAAADAHSNPM
;
A
#
# COMPACT_ATOMS: atom_id res chain seq x y z
N MET A 1 0.19 -33.40 7.63
CA MET A 1 -0.95 -34.23 7.23
C MET A 1 -2.16 -33.34 7.11
N ALA A 2 -2.69 -33.24 5.89
CA ALA A 2 -3.92 -32.53 5.60
C ALA A 2 -5.14 -33.32 6.08
N SER A 3 -6.08 -32.65 6.73
CA SER A 3 -7.42 -33.19 7.01
C SER A 3 -8.46 -32.39 6.23
N VAL A 4 -9.42 -33.11 5.64
CA VAL A 4 -10.55 -32.52 4.91
C VAL A 4 -11.83 -32.95 5.61
N THR A 5 -12.58 -31.98 6.12
CA THR A 5 -13.79 -32.22 6.93
C THR A 5 -14.96 -31.44 6.35
N LYS A 6 -16.14 -32.06 6.27
CA LYS A 6 -17.37 -31.36 5.87
C LYS A 6 -17.92 -30.56 7.06
N ILE A 7 -18.23 -29.30 6.85
CA ILE A 7 -18.86 -28.42 7.85
C ILE A 7 -20.37 -28.72 7.84
N PRO A 8 -20.95 -29.27 8.93
CA PRO A 8 -22.35 -29.70 8.95
C PRO A 8 -23.33 -28.56 8.68
N GLU A 9 -23.06 -27.38 9.23
CA GLU A 9 -23.93 -26.21 9.17
C GLU A 9 -24.05 -25.59 7.77
N THR A 10 -22.99 -25.64 6.98
CA THR A 10 -22.92 -24.94 5.67
C THR A 10 -22.79 -25.89 4.48
N GLY A 11 -22.60 -27.18 4.73
CA GLY A 11 -22.33 -28.20 3.72
C GLY A 11 -20.99 -28.06 2.99
N LYS A 12 -20.20 -27.02 3.29
CA LYS A 12 -18.89 -26.73 2.68
C LYS A 12 -17.81 -27.67 3.21
N TRP A 13 -16.75 -27.84 2.44
CA TRP A 13 -15.59 -28.66 2.80
C TRP A 13 -14.46 -27.79 3.32
N LYS A 14 -13.94 -28.07 4.51
CA LYS A 14 -12.79 -27.39 5.12
C LYS A 14 -11.56 -28.26 4.98
N ALA A 15 -10.52 -27.75 4.33
CA ALA A 15 -9.19 -28.34 4.35
C ALA A 15 -8.34 -27.66 5.43
N LEU A 16 -7.64 -28.46 6.24
CA LEU A 16 -6.77 -28.04 7.32
C LEU A 16 -5.42 -28.77 7.19
N ILE A 17 -4.32 -28.04 7.10
CA ILE A 17 -2.98 -28.60 6.96
C ILE A 17 -2.19 -28.28 8.21
N ARG A 18 -1.74 -29.34 8.90
CA ARG A 18 -0.82 -29.27 10.03
C ARG A 18 0.47 -30.00 9.66
N LYS A 19 1.58 -29.26 9.61
CA LYS A 19 2.92 -29.78 9.32
C LYS A 19 3.90 -29.18 10.33
N VAL A 20 4.77 -30.02 10.90
CA VAL A 20 5.77 -29.57 11.87
C VAL A 20 6.69 -28.54 11.23
N GLY A 21 6.97 -27.44 11.93
CA GLY A 21 7.78 -26.33 11.43
C GLY A 21 7.06 -25.37 10.48
N TRP A 22 5.76 -25.57 10.22
CA TRP A 22 4.96 -24.69 9.37
C TRP A 22 3.71 -24.18 10.09
N PRO A 23 3.26 -22.94 9.80
CA PRO A 23 2.02 -22.44 10.36
C PRO A 23 0.82 -23.19 9.80
N THR A 24 -0.22 -23.34 10.62
CA THR A 24 -1.45 -24.06 10.21
C THR A 24 -2.13 -23.32 9.06
N ALA A 25 -2.38 -24.03 7.96
CA ALA A 25 -3.12 -23.50 6.81
C ALA A 25 -4.54 -24.05 6.80
N SER A 26 -5.54 -23.22 6.53
CA SER A 26 -6.91 -23.68 6.35
C SER A 26 -7.66 -22.88 5.30
N LYS A 27 -8.53 -23.56 4.53
CA LYS A 27 -9.40 -22.93 3.54
C LYS A 27 -10.68 -23.75 3.37
N THR A 28 -11.77 -23.09 3.02
CA THR A 28 -13.08 -23.71 2.80
C THR A 28 -13.47 -23.69 1.32
N PHE A 29 -14.11 -24.76 0.86
CA PHE A 29 -14.45 -25.05 -0.52
C PHE A 29 -15.88 -25.55 -0.65
N ARG A 30 -16.44 -25.50 -1.87
CA ARG A 30 -17.77 -26.05 -2.15
C ARG A 30 -17.74 -27.56 -2.35
N THR A 31 -16.68 -28.10 -2.97
CA THR A 31 -16.54 -29.53 -3.25
C THR A 31 -15.41 -30.16 -2.44
N LYS A 32 -15.52 -31.47 -2.17
CA LYS A 32 -14.47 -32.25 -1.49
C LYS A 32 -13.19 -32.29 -2.32
N ARG A 33 -13.34 -32.49 -3.63
CA ARG A 33 -12.25 -32.58 -4.59
C ARG A 33 -11.40 -31.31 -4.60
N ASP A 34 -12.02 -30.13 -4.69
CA ASP A 34 -11.28 -28.85 -4.64
C ASP A 34 -10.49 -28.69 -3.33
N ALA A 35 -11.06 -29.16 -2.21
CA ALA A 35 -10.41 -29.12 -0.91
C ALA A 35 -9.20 -30.05 -0.84
N GLU A 36 -9.29 -31.25 -1.40
CA GLU A 36 -8.20 -32.23 -1.50
C GLU A 36 -7.09 -31.74 -2.45
N ASP A 37 -7.45 -31.24 -3.62
CA ASP A 37 -6.51 -30.72 -4.62
C ASP A 37 -5.75 -29.50 -4.09
N TRP A 38 -6.45 -28.58 -3.41
CA TRP A 38 -5.82 -27.46 -2.73
C TRP A 38 -4.88 -27.94 -1.61
N ALA A 39 -5.31 -28.91 -0.79
CA ALA A 39 -4.51 -29.42 0.31
C ALA A 39 -3.19 -30.04 -0.19
N ARG A 40 -3.27 -30.86 -1.24
CA ARG A 40 -2.11 -31.50 -1.88
C ARG A 40 -1.14 -30.46 -2.43
N ARG A 41 -1.64 -29.45 -3.14
CA ARG A 41 -0.81 -28.38 -3.71
C ARG A 41 -0.05 -27.61 -2.63
N ILE A 42 -0.73 -27.26 -1.53
CA ILE A 42 -0.11 -26.51 -0.44
C ILE A 42 0.90 -27.38 0.33
N GLU A 43 0.62 -28.66 0.56
CA GLU A 43 1.61 -29.57 1.16
C GLU A 43 2.87 -29.69 0.29
N ASP A 44 2.73 -29.78 -1.03
CA ASP A 44 3.86 -29.79 -1.98
C ASP A 44 4.64 -28.46 -1.95
N GLU A 45 3.96 -27.30 -1.94
CA GLU A 45 4.61 -26.00 -1.75
C GLU A 45 5.39 -25.92 -0.42
N MET A 46 4.84 -26.47 0.66
CA MET A 46 5.50 -26.55 1.98
C MET A 46 6.66 -27.55 2.01
N VAL A 47 6.64 -28.60 1.18
CA VAL A 47 7.77 -29.54 1.04
C VAL A 47 8.90 -28.88 0.26
N ARG A 48 8.58 -28.17 -0.82
CA ARG A 48 9.55 -27.47 -1.66
C ARG A 48 10.12 -26.20 -1.02
N GLY A 49 9.56 -25.76 0.11
CA GLY A 49 10.00 -24.53 0.79
C GLY A 49 9.55 -23.23 0.11
N VAL A 50 8.60 -23.30 -0.84
CA VAL A 50 8.10 -22.15 -1.60
C VAL A 50 6.76 -21.63 -1.03
N TYR A 51 6.26 -22.25 0.05
CA TYR A 51 4.98 -21.87 0.63
C TYR A 51 5.00 -20.46 1.23
N ILE A 52 4.08 -19.63 0.75
CA ILE A 52 3.83 -18.28 1.24
C ILE A 52 2.38 -18.22 1.71
N GLN A 53 2.16 -17.80 2.97
CA GLN A 53 0.80 -17.55 3.47
C GLN A 53 0.19 -16.32 2.79
N ARG A 54 -0.61 -16.54 1.75
CA ARG A 54 -1.28 -15.45 1.00
C ARG A 54 -2.60 -14.98 1.63
N THR A 55 -3.19 -15.75 2.54
CA THR A 55 -4.49 -15.43 3.16
C THR A 55 -4.55 -14.04 3.81
N PRO A 56 -3.50 -13.54 4.51
CA PRO A 56 -3.49 -12.17 5.02
C PRO A 56 -3.56 -11.11 3.91
N SER A 57 -2.81 -11.29 2.82
CA SER A 57 -2.81 -10.35 1.67
C SER A 57 -4.15 -10.26 0.93
N GLU A 58 -4.90 -11.36 0.88
CA GLU A 58 -6.20 -11.41 0.21
C GLU A 58 -7.30 -10.76 1.06
N ARG A 59 -7.15 -10.78 2.39
CA ARG A 59 -8.14 -10.25 3.33
C ARG A 59 -7.96 -8.77 3.64
N MET A 60 -6.71 -8.32 3.76
CA MET A 60 -6.43 -6.96 4.18
C MET A 60 -6.63 -5.98 3.02
N ILE A 61 -7.58 -5.07 3.20
CA ILE A 61 -7.86 -4.01 2.23
C ILE A 61 -6.94 -2.82 2.44
N ILE A 62 -6.72 -2.02 1.39
CA ILE A 62 -5.83 -0.86 1.44
C ILE A 62 -6.28 0.16 2.49
N ARG A 63 -7.59 0.34 2.67
CA ARG A 63 -8.14 1.22 3.72
C ARG A 63 -7.65 0.84 5.12
N GLU A 64 -7.70 -0.45 5.45
CA GLU A 64 -7.21 -0.98 6.73
C GLU A 64 -5.68 -0.87 6.82
N ALA A 65 -4.99 -1.14 5.72
CA ALA A 65 -3.54 -1.00 5.64
C ALA A 65 -3.08 0.45 5.85
N LEU A 66 -3.76 1.42 5.26
CA LEU A 66 -3.48 2.84 5.46
C LEU A 66 -3.76 3.28 6.89
N ALA A 67 -4.87 2.84 7.49
CA ALA A 67 -5.20 3.15 8.88
C ALA A 67 -4.14 2.57 9.85
N ARG A 68 -3.63 1.37 9.58
CA ARG A 68 -2.52 0.78 10.34
C ARG A 68 -1.22 1.56 10.12
N TYR A 69 -0.91 1.91 8.88
CA TYR A 69 0.27 2.69 8.51
C TYR A 69 0.30 4.06 9.18
N GLU A 70 -0.86 4.72 9.27
CA GLU A 70 -1.01 6.01 9.94
C GLU A 70 -0.74 5.92 11.45
N LYS A 71 -1.06 4.80 12.08
CA LYS A 71 -0.79 4.59 13.52
C LYS A 71 0.64 4.18 13.81
N GLU A 72 1.23 3.30 12.99
CA GLU A 72 2.52 2.69 13.27
C GLU A 72 3.69 3.48 12.65
N ILE A 73 3.53 3.98 11.43
CA ILE A 73 4.65 4.50 10.63
C ILE A 73 4.64 6.02 10.53
N VAL A 74 3.49 6.68 10.44
CA VAL A 74 3.46 8.15 10.35
C VAL A 74 4.10 8.82 11.57
N PRO A 75 3.87 8.40 12.83
CA PRO A 75 4.46 9.05 14.00
C PRO A 75 5.98 9.00 14.06
N THR A 76 6.62 8.03 13.39
CA THR A 76 8.09 7.91 13.36
C THR A 76 8.75 8.88 12.37
N LYS A 77 7.97 9.53 11.49
CA LYS A 77 8.47 10.52 10.53
C LYS A 77 8.58 11.90 11.16
N ARG A 78 9.34 12.80 10.53
CA ARG A 78 9.39 14.23 10.91
C ARG A 78 8.00 14.85 10.89
N GLU A 79 7.70 15.74 11.85
CA GLU A 79 6.39 16.39 12.00
C GLU A 79 5.88 17.07 10.71
N SER A 80 6.77 17.74 9.98
CA SER A 80 6.41 18.40 8.71
C SER A 80 5.94 17.40 7.66
N THR A 81 6.46 16.18 7.68
CA THR A 81 6.01 15.08 6.82
C THR A 81 4.69 14.53 7.34
N GLN A 82 4.53 14.30 8.64
CA GLN A 82 3.29 13.79 9.24
C GLN A 82 2.06 14.61 8.79
N ARG A 83 2.14 15.94 8.90
CA ARG A 83 1.07 16.86 8.49
C ARG A 83 0.69 16.72 7.01
N ARG A 84 1.66 16.38 6.15
CA ARG A 84 1.47 16.25 4.68
C ARG A 84 0.99 14.87 4.26
N GLU A 85 1.27 13.83 5.06
CA GLU A 85 0.89 12.45 4.74
C GLU A 85 -0.63 12.26 4.78
N GLY A 86 -1.35 12.90 5.71
CA GLY A 86 -2.81 12.75 5.82
C GLY A 86 -3.57 13.09 4.53
N CYS A 87 -3.15 14.13 3.81
CA CYS A 87 -3.73 14.45 2.50
C CYS A 87 -3.47 13.33 1.48
N ARG A 88 -2.25 12.79 1.42
CA ARG A 88 -1.88 11.71 0.48
C ARG A 88 -2.61 10.42 0.81
N ILE A 89 -2.72 10.07 2.10
CA ILE A 89 -3.46 8.90 2.58
C ILE A 89 -4.91 8.99 2.12
N ARG A 90 -5.55 10.16 2.24
CA ARG A 90 -6.92 10.37 1.80
C ARG A 90 -7.09 10.11 0.30
N GLU A 91 -6.21 10.67 -0.53
CA GLU A 91 -6.27 10.49 -1.99
C GLU A 91 -6.03 9.04 -2.41
N ILE A 92 -5.08 8.36 -1.78
CA ILE A 92 -4.81 6.93 -2.04
C ILE A 92 -5.99 6.09 -1.59
N ASN A 93 -6.57 6.38 -0.41
CA ASN A 93 -7.73 5.66 0.11
C ASN A 93 -8.97 5.86 -0.77
N ALA A 94 -9.16 7.04 -1.35
CA ALA A 94 -10.28 7.31 -2.25
C ALA A 94 -10.26 6.44 -3.51
N TYR A 95 -9.07 6.11 -4.04
CA TYR A 95 -8.93 5.30 -5.25
C TYR A 95 -8.77 3.80 -4.94
N PHE A 96 -7.96 3.45 -3.94
CA PHE A 96 -7.57 2.07 -3.66
C PHE A 96 -8.30 1.43 -2.47
N GLY A 97 -9.07 2.19 -1.68
CA GLY A 97 -9.53 1.78 -0.35
C GLY A 97 -10.24 0.43 -0.28
N ASP A 98 -11.00 0.09 -1.31
CA ASP A 98 -11.80 -1.16 -1.38
C ASP A 98 -11.04 -2.34 -2.01
N TYR A 99 -9.84 -2.11 -2.53
CA TYR A 99 -9.01 -3.18 -3.08
C TYR A 99 -8.27 -3.90 -1.94
N SER A 100 -8.16 -5.23 -2.06
CA SER A 100 -7.21 -5.99 -1.25
C SER A 100 -5.77 -5.67 -1.67
N LEU A 101 -4.82 -5.78 -0.72
CA LEU A 101 -3.41 -5.60 -1.02
C LEU A 101 -2.93 -6.51 -2.17
N ALA A 102 -3.44 -7.75 -2.25
CA ALA A 102 -3.12 -8.69 -3.31
C ALA A 102 -3.72 -8.34 -4.68
N ALA A 103 -4.81 -7.57 -4.73
CA ALA A 103 -5.48 -7.20 -5.98
C ALA A 103 -4.84 -5.99 -6.69
N VAL A 104 -3.95 -5.26 -6.01
CA VAL A 104 -3.30 -4.08 -6.59
C VAL A 104 -2.21 -4.51 -7.58
N THR A 105 -2.47 -4.26 -8.86
CA THR A 105 -1.53 -4.54 -9.95
C THR A 105 -0.74 -3.29 -10.36
N PRO A 106 0.43 -3.43 -11.00
CA PRO A 106 1.15 -2.30 -11.59
C PRO A 106 0.30 -1.47 -12.56
N ASP A 107 -0.62 -2.10 -13.31
CA ASP A 107 -1.55 -1.42 -14.22
C ASP A 107 -2.49 -0.47 -13.46
N LEU A 108 -3.07 -0.93 -12.34
CA LEU A 108 -3.93 -0.08 -11.49
C LEU A 108 -3.16 1.11 -10.92
N VAL A 109 -1.89 0.92 -10.55
CA VAL A 109 -1.03 2.01 -10.07
C VAL A 109 -0.69 2.99 -11.21
N ALA A 110 -0.47 2.50 -12.43
CA ALA A 110 -0.25 3.34 -13.61
C ALA A 110 -1.50 4.17 -13.94
N ARG A 111 -2.69 3.57 -13.91
CA ARG A 111 -3.96 4.30 -14.08
C ARG A 111 -4.15 5.38 -13.04
N PHE A 112 -3.83 5.09 -11.77
CA PHE A 112 -3.86 6.08 -10.71
C PHE A 112 -2.92 7.26 -11.02
N ARG A 113 -1.67 6.99 -11.42
CA ARG A 113 -0.71 8.01 -11.84
C ARG A 113 -1.28 8.89 -12.96
N ASP A 114 -1.81 8.27 -14.01
CA ASP A 114 -2.27 8.97 -15.21
C ASP A 114 -3.54 9.80 -14.93
N MET A 115 -4.45 9.27 -14.10
CA MET A 115 -5.60 10.02 -13.60
C MET A 115 -5.17 11.26 -12.80
N ARG A 116 -4.18 11.14 -11.91
CA ARG A 116 -3.69 12.28 -11.12
C ARG A 116 -3.00 13.34 -11.99
N LEU A 117 -2.26 12.93 -13.01
CA LEU A 117 -1.67 13.84 -13.99
C LEU A 117 -2.75 14.52 -14.84
N GLY A 118 -3.76 13.78 -15.30
CA GLY A 118 -4.90 14.32 -16.04
C GLY A 118 -5.72 15.34 -15.23
N ALA A 119 -5.74 15.21 -13.90
CA ALA A 119 -6.34 16.18 -12.99
C ALA A 119 -5.46 17.44 -12.74
N GLY A 120 -4.38 17.63 -13.51
CA GLY A 120 -3.51 18.81 -13.43
C GLY A 120 -2.60 18.86 -12.19
N LYS A 121 -2.38 17.73 -11.50
CA LYS A 121 -1.49 17.69 -10.34
C LYS A 121 -0.03 17.76 -10.77
N SER A 122 0.80 18.45 -9.98
CA SER A 122 2.23 18.53 -10.25
C SER A 122 2.89 17.14 -10.22
N ASN A 123 3.88 16.92 -11.07
CA ASN A 123 4.63 15.66 -11.11
C ASN A 123 5.19 15.27 -9.74
N ASN A 124 5.65 16.24 -8.95
CA ASN A 124 6.20 15.99 -7.63
C ASN A 124 5.10 15.50 -6.65
N THR A 125 3.89 16.04 -6.74
CA THR A 125 2.73 15.57 -5.93
C THR A 125 2.45 14.10 -6.21
N VAL A 126 2.32 13.73 -7.49
CA VAL A 126 2.04 12.34 -7.90
C VAL A 126 3.18 11.41 -7.47
N ARG A 127 4.44 11.83 -7.61
CA ARG A 127 5.60 11.06 -7.13
C ARG A 127 5.57 10.80 -5.64
N LEU A 128 5.12 11.77 -4.83
CA LEU A 128 5.02 11.64 -3.37
C LEU A 128 3.86 10.73 -2.96
N GLU A 129 2.73 10.79 -3.65
CA GLU A 129 1.61 9.84 -3.48
C GLU A 129 2.07 8.41 -3.79
N LEU A 130 2.75 8.21 -4.93
CA LEU A 130 3.33 6.92 -5.30
C LEU A 130 4.42 6.47 -4.32
N ALA A 131 5.22 7.38 -3.77
CA ALA A 131 6.24 7.03 -2.78
C ALA A 131 5.62 6.53 -1.48
N LEU A 132 4.53 7.14 -1.01
CA LEU A 132 3.78 6.68 0.17
C LEU A 132 3.20 5.30 -0.08
N LEU A 133 2.50 5.11 -1.21
CA LEU A 133 1.93 3.81 -1.57
C LEU A 133 3.03 2.73 -1.69
N GLY A 134 4.15 3.07 -2.33
CA GLY A 134 5.29 2.17 -2.43
C GLY A 134 5.84 1.77 -1.06
N HIS A 135 6.00 2.73 -0.15
CA HIS A 135 6.45 2.45 1.21
C HIS A 135 5.45 1.59 2.00
N LEU A 136 4.14 1.81 1.83
CA LEU A 136 3.10 0.96 2.43
C LEU A 136 3.30 -0.50 2.03
N PHE A 137 3.48 -0.79 0.74
CA PHE A 137 3.74 -2.15 0.26
C PHE A 137 5.06 -2.72 0.81
N THR A 138 6.11 -1.91 0.91
CA THR A 138 7.39 -2.34 1.50
C THR A 138 7.23 -2.72 2.97
N VAL A 139 6.51 -1.92 3.77
CA VAL A 139 6.21 -2.23 5.19
C VAL A 139 5.32 -3.46 5.29
N ALA A 140 4.30 -3.58 4.44
CA ALA A 140 3.43 -4.74 4.41
C ALA A 140 4.17 -6.06 4.14
N ILE A 141 5.19 -6.01 3.26
CA ILE A 141 6.04 -7.16 2.94
C ILE A 141 7.02 -7.45 4.08
N LYS A 142 7.77 -6.43 4.53
CA LYS A 142 8.94 -6.60 5.41
C LYS A 142 8.61 -6.67 6.89
N GLU A 143 7.61 -5.92 7.34
CA GLU A 143 7.31 -5.76 8.77
C GLU A 143 6.04 -6.51 9.13
N TRP A 144 5.00 -6.37 8.32
CA TRP A 144 3.72 -7.04 8.57
C TRP A 144 3.66 -8.47 8.04
N HIS A 145 4.65 -8.89 7.23
CA HIS A 145 4.77 -10.25 6.68
C HIS A 145 3.49 -10.74 6.00
N ILE A 146 2.79 -9.85 5.27
CA ILE A 146 1.43 -10.10 4.73
C ILE A 146 1.40 -11.14 3.59
N GLY A 147 2.55 -11.71 3.19
CA GLY A 147 2.63 -12.74 2.16
C GLY A 147 2.52 -12.19 0.73
N LEU A 148 2.79 -10.89 0.57
CA LEU A 148 2.95 -10.26 -0.74
C LEU A 148 4.34 -10.58 -1.30
N THR A 149 4.39 -10.97 -2.57
CA THR A 149 5.64 -11.39 -3.23
C THR A 149 6.45 -10.23 -3.81
N TYR A 150 5.78 -9.13 -4.19
CA TYR A 150 6.45 -7.97 -4.77
C TYR A 150 5.66 -6.68 -4.49
N ASN A 151 6.32 -5.54 -4.66
CA ASN A 151 5.71 -4.22 -4.57
C ASN A 151 5.24 -3.77 -5.97
N PRO A 152 3.93 -3.58 -6.22
CA PRO A 152 3.42 -3.20 -7.54
C PRO A 152 3.90 -1.81 -7.99
N VAL A 153 4.22 -0.91 -7.05
CA VAL A 153 4.72 0.44 -7.36
C VAL A 153 6.16 0.43 -7.86
N ALA A 154 6.95 -0.61 -7.52
CA ALA A 154 8.33 -0.72 -7.99
C ALA A 154 8.40 -0.99 -9.51
N ASN A 155 7.33 -1.57 -10.08
CA ASN A 155 7.28 -1.98 -11.48
C ASN A 155 6.62 -0.93 -12.40
N ILE A 156 6.54 0.33 -11.97
CA ILE A 156 5.99 1.42 -12.79
C ILE A 156 7.01 2.54 -13.01
N ARG A 157 6.94 3.16 -14.20
CA ARG A 157 7.70 4.38 -14.48
C ARG A 157 7.05 5.56 -13.75
N LYS A 158 7.82 6.25 -12.91
CA LYS A 158 7.38 7.45 -12.20
C LYS A 158 7.51 8.68 -13.13
N PRO A 159 6.64 9.70 -12.98
CA PRO A 159 6.79 10.95 -13.73
C PRO A 159 8.16 11.57 -13.51
N SER A 160 8.71 12.24 -14.53
CA SER A 160 9.95 13.01 -14.36
C SER A 160 9.76 14.06 -13.26
N PRO A 161 10.75 14.30 -12.38
CA PRO A 161 10.75 15.49 -11.56
C PRO A 161 10.52 16.71 -12.46
N GLY A 162 9.58 17.58 -12.08
CA GLY A 162 9.43 18.86 -12.80
C GLY A 162 10.66 19.72 -12.60
N GLU A 163 10.81 20.75 -13.42
CA GLU A 163 11.87 21.74 -13.23
C GLU A 163 11.81 22.34 -11.83
N GLY A 164 12.98 22.47 -11.21
CA GLY A 164 13.10 23.14 -9.93
C GLY A 164 12.67 24.59 -10.05
N ARG A 165 12.20 25.18 -8.94
CA ARG A 165 11.98 26.63 -8.90
C ARG A 165 13.34 27.31 -8.89
N ASP A 166 13.68 28.00 -9.98
CA ASP A 166 14.96 28.69 -10.13
C ASP A 166 14.84 30.22 -9.99
N ARG A 167 13.62 30.75 -9.81
CA ARG A 167 13.44 32.19 -9.57
C ARG A 167 14.01 32.58 -8.20
N ARG A 168 15.02 33.46 -8.21
CA ARG A 168 15.57 34.14 -7.04
C ARG A 168 15.04 35.57 -6.97
N LEU A 169 15.03 36.11 -5.76
CA LEU A 169 14.68 37.50 -5.51
C LEU A 169 15.79 38.39 -6.08
N THR A 170 15.43 39.37 -6.90
CA THR A 170 16.40 40.38 -7.34
C THR A 170 16.62 41.43 -6.25
N PRO A 171 17.76 42.15 -6.25
CA PRO A 171 18.01 43.20 -5.26
C PRO A 171 16.91 44.28 -5.21
N ALA A 172 16.38 44.69 -6.38
CA ALA A 172 15.31 45.68 -6.45
C ALA A 172 13.97 45.17 -5.89
N GLU A 173 13.64 43.89 -6.13
CA GLU A 173 12.46 43.26 -5.53
C GLU A 173 12.61 43.13 -4.00
N GLN A 174 13.83 42.88 -3.53
CA GLN A 174 14.14 42.84 -2.11
C GLN A 174 13.93 44.19 -1.43
N GLU A 175 14.49 45.27 -2.00
CA GLU A 175 14.29 46.62 -1.48
C GLU A 175 12.81 47.01 -1.45
N SER A 176 12.09 46.70 -2.53
CA SER A 176 10.65 46.96 -2.62
C SER A 176 9.84 46.20 -1.56
N LEU A 177 10.19 44.93 -1.30
CA LEU A 177 9.54 44.12 -0.27
C LEU A 177 9.82 44.64 1.15
N LEU A 178 11.06 45.06 1.43
CA LEU A 178 11.44 45.60 2.74
C LEU A 178 10.74 46.94 3.00
N ALA A 179 10.73 47.85 2.02
CA ALA A 179 10.02 49.12 2.14
C ALA A 179 8.51 48.93 2.38
N ALA A 180 7.90 47.95 1.71
CA ALA A 180 6.48 47.62 1.91
C ALA A 180 6.21 47.02 3.30
N ALA A 181 7.15 46.22 3.84
CA ALA A 181 7.05 45.66 5.17
C ALA A 181 7.18 46.74 6.25
N ASP A 182 8.12 47.68 6.10
CA ASP A 182 8.34 48.79 7.04
C ASP A 182 7.13 49.76 7.10
N ALA A 183 6.41 49.90 5.98
CA ALA A 183 5.21 50.74 5.91
C ALA A 183 4.01 50.17 6.68
N HIS A 184 4.05 48.91 7.13
CA HIS A 184 2.96 48.26 7.85
C HIS A 184 3.41 47.86 9.27
N SER A 185 2.90 48.56 10.28
CA SER A 185 3.08 48.13 11.67
C SER A 185 2.24 46.89 11.92
N ASN A 186 2.88 45.80 12.35
CA ASN A 186 2.17 44.58 12.76
C ASN A 186 1.15 44.95 13.86
N PRO A 187 -0.13 44.58 13.75
CA PRO A 187 -1.06 44.79 14.85
C PRO A 187 -0.57 43.94 16.04
N MET A 188 -0.18 44.60 17.13
CA MET A 188 0.12 43.93 18.40
C MET A 188 -1.12 43.24 18.97
#